data_AF-A0A1S2HEX7-F1
#
_entry.id   AF-A0A1S2HEX7-F1
#
_cell.length_a   1.000
_cell.length_b   1.000
_cell.length_c   1.000
_cell.angle_alpha   90.00
_cell.angle_beta   90.00
_cell.angle_gamma   90.00
#
_symmetry.space_group_name_H-M   'P 1'
#
loop_
_entity.id
_entity.type
_entity.pdbx_description
1 polymer ?
#
loop_
_entity_poly.entity_id
_entity_poly.type
_entity_poly.pdbx_seq_one_letter_code
_entity_poly.pdbx_strand_id
1 'polypeptide(L)'
;MEDTMTRTAHLKTIVALCVGAAAALTLAGCSAADGGKASAKPTASASSSAETVDYGKCIDGQLTVLASKAATGKAVQVADCASIAIVDVPKKGVTFAIGTTDKLVVEGSDITLSVESAKSIIIPGSRNTITHGGESTVEDLGSDNTVSRA
;
A
#
# COMPACT_ATOMS: atom_id res chain seq x y z
N MET A 1 -23.33 45.24 -40.29
CA MET A 1 -22.90 44.08 -39.49
C MET A 1 -21.71 44.50 -38.63
N GLU A 2 -21.84 45.53 -37.79
CA GLU A 2 -22.77 45.65 -36.65
C GLU A 2 -22.60 44.49 -35.66
N ASP A 3 -21.87 44.85 -34.60
CA ASP A 3 -22.30 44.79 -33.20
C ASP A 3 -22.20 43.51 -32.35
N THR A 4 -21.57 43.75 -31.19
CA THR A 4 -22.02 43.34 -29.85
C THR A 4 -21.66 41.93 -29.36
N MET A 5 -20.73 41.85 -28.38
CA MET A 5 -21.11 41.70 -26.97
C MET A 5 -19.94 41.96 -26.00
N THR A 6 -20.15 43.00 -25.21
CA THR A 6 -19.51 43.40 -23.95
C THR A 6 -19.74 42.36 -22.84
N ARG A 7 -18.73 42.10 -21.98
CA ARG A 7 -18.94 42.10 -20.52
C ARG A 7 -17.64 42.18 -19.72
N THR A 8 -17.40 43.40 -19.24
CA THR A 8 -16.56 43.78 -18.11
C THR A 8 -17.09 43.16 -16.81
N ALA A 9 -16.21 42.67 -15.92
CA ALA A 9 -16.51 42.51 -14.51
C ALA A 9 -15.26 42.70 -13.60
N HIS A 10 -15.25 43.86 -12.93
CA HIS A 10 -14.82 44.17 -11.56
C HIS A 10 -13.56 43.49 -10.97
N LEU A 11 -12.45 44.20 -10.73
CA LEU A 11 -12.17 45.04 -9.54
C LEU A 11 -12.58 44.42 -8.18
N LYS A 12 -11.61 43.92 -7.39
CA LYS A 12 -11.21 44.47 -6.07
C LYS A 12 -10.31 43.49 -5.29
N THR A 13 -9.10 43.97 -5.01
CA THR A 13 -8.38 43.95 -3.71
C THR A 13 -8.64 42.79 -2.75
N ILE A 14 -7.64 41.92 -2.55
CA ILE A 14 -7.46 41.12 -1.32
C ILE A 14 -5.94 41.10 -1.03
N VAL A 15 -5.45 42.07 -0.26
CA VAL A 15 -5.10 41.96 1.18
C VAL A 15 -3.93 40.99 1.44
N ALA A 16 -2.81 41.59 1.84
CA ALA A 16 -1.58 40.96 2.31
C ALA A 16 -1.84 40.07 3.53
N LEU A 17 -1.38 38.81 3.49
CA LEU A 17 -1.23 37.97 4.67
C LEU A 17 0.24 37.98 5.11
N CYS A 18 0.52 38.68 6.20
CA CYS A 18 1.75 38.55 6.96
C CYS A 18 1.46 37.85 8.30
N VAL A 19 2.23 36.79 8.54
CA VAL A 19 2.77 36.30 9.82
C VAL A 19 1.79 35.90 10.94
N GLY A 20 1.84 34.61 11.28
CA GLY A 20 1.38 34.09 12.57
C GLY A 20 1.99 32.71 12.83
N ALA A 21 3.15 32.68 13.50
CA ALA A 21 3.70 31.47 14.10
C ALA A 21 3.23 31.38 15.55
N ALA A 22 2.67 30.24 15.97
CA ALA A 22 2.82 29.67 17.31
C ALA A 22 2.10 28.32 17.40
N ALA A 23 2.85 27.30 17.80
CA ALA A 23 2.39 25.97 18.14
C ALA A 23 1.60 25.98 19.47
N ALA A 24 0.60 25.10 19.59
CA ALA A 24 0.21 24.48 20.86
C ALA A 24 -0.60 23.21 20.57
N LEU A 25 0.10 22.07 20.59
CA LEU A 25 -0.49 20.74 20.68
C LEU A 25 -1.13 20.60 22.06
N THR A 26 -2.46 20.59 22.13
CA THR A 26 -3.19 20.17 23.32
C THR A 26 -3.55 18.68 23.20
N LEU A 27 -2.60 17.81 23.50
CA LEU A 27 -2.89 16.40 23.79
C LEU A 27 -3.54 16.33 25.19
N ALA A 28 -4.85 16.55 25.22
CA ALA A 28 -5.67 16.20 26.37
C ALA A 28 -5.86 14.68 26.40
N GLY A 29 -5.67 14.06 27.57
CA GLY A 29 -6.27 12.76 27.87
C GLY A 29 -5.34 11.63 28.30
N CYS A 30 -4.30 11.91 29.09
CA CYS A 30 -3.75 10.87 29.96
C CYS A 30 -4.68 10.75 31.18
N SER A 31 -5.29 9.59 31.36
CA SER A 31 -6.24 9.31 32.44
C SER A 31 -5.60 9.53 33.81
N ALA A 32 -6.35 10.19 34.69
CA ALA A 32 -6.02 10.29 36.11
C ALA A 32 -6.14 8.91 36.78
N ALA A 33 -5.14 8.56 37.59
CA ALA A 33 -5.28 7.60 38.68
C ALA A 33 -4.33 7.98 39.82
N ASP A 34 -4.93 8.15 41.00
CA ASP A 34 -4.33 8.49 42.28
C ASP A 34 -3.27 7.50 42.77
N GLY A 35 -2.27 8.06 43.48
CA GLY A 35 -1.78 7.57 44.76
C GLY A 35 -1.25 6.13 44.89
N GLY A 36 0.07 6.02 45.07
CA GLY A 36 0.63 5.12 46.09
C GLY A 36 1.55 3.98 45.62
N LYS A 37 2.82 4.09 46.06
CA LYS A 37 3.80 3.03 46.39
C LYS A 37 4.28 2.03 45.31
N ALA A 38 5.58 1.72 45.48
CA ALA A 38 6.42 0.74 44.80
C ALA A 38 6.85 1.12 43.37
N SER A 39 8.09 1.61 43.25
CA SER A 39 8.83 1.64 41.98
C SER A 39 9.12 0.21 41.56
N ALA A 40 8.15 -0.42 40.89
CA ALA A 40 8.41 -1.61 40.09
C ALA A 40 9.12 -1.15 38.82
N LYS A 41 10.44 -1.30 38.79
CA LYS A 41 11.19 -1.19 37.53
C LYS A 41 10.53 -2.18 36.55
N PRO A 42 10.08 -1.75 35.35
CA PRO A 42 9.57 -2.68 34.37
C PRO A 42 10.66 -3.70 34.07
N THR A 43 10.41 -4.96 34.41
CA THR A 43 11.24 -6.05 33.90
C THR A 43 10.81 -6.23 32.45
N ALA A 44 11.76 -6.16 31.51
CA ALA A 44 11.47 -6.47 30.14
C ALA A 44 11.06 -7.95 30.10
N SER A 45 9.76 -8.22 29.84
CA SER A 45 9.34 -9.56 29.48
C SER A 45 10.12 -9.98 28.25
N ALA A 46 10.72 -11.18 28.29
CA ALA A 46 11.43 -11.73 27.16
C ALA A 46 10.56 -11.65 25.92
N SER A 47 11.09 -11.05 24.86
CA SER A 47 10.44 -11.00 23.55
C SER A 47 10.15 -12.44 23.14
N SER A 48 8.87 -12.74 22.86
CA SER A 48 8.47 -14.00 22.26
C SER A 48 9.34 -14.25 21.03
N SER A 49 9.90 -15.45 20.89
CA SER A 49 10.72 -15.84 19.75
C SER A 49 10.07 -15.38 18.46
N ALA A 50 10.86 -14.75 17.57
CA ALA A 50 10.40 -14.30 16.27
C ALA A 50 9.61 -15.41 15.59
N GLU A 51 8.33 -15.17 15.31
CA GLU A 51 7.53 -16.07 14.49
C GLU A 51 8.22 -16.17 13.13
N THR A 52 8.50 -17.39 12.70
CA THR A 52 9.11 -17.62 11.39
C THR A 52 8.09 -17.32 10.31
N VAL A 53 8.39 -16.40 9.40
CA VAL A 53 7.53 -16.10 8.25
C VAL A 53 7.60 -17.23 7.24
N ASP A 54 6.50 -17.96 7.08
CA ASP A 54 6.32 -18.99 6.05
C ASP A 54 5.98 -18.33 4.70
N TYR A 55 7.01 -18.04 3.91
CA TYR A 55 6.81 -17.55 2.54
C TYR A 55 6.30 -18.65 1.61
N GLY A 56 5.43 -18.28 0.68
CA GLY A 56 4.95 -19.20 -0.38
C GLY A 56 3.86 -20.19 0.07
N LYS A 57 3.35 -20.08 1.29
CA LYS A 57 2.22 -20.88 1.79
C LYS A 57 1.04 -19.97 2.15
N CYS A 58 -0.16 -20.39 1.78
CA CYS A 58 -1.38 -19.75 2.27
C CYS A 58 -1.68 -20.31 3.66
N ILE A 59 -1.54 -19.48 4.69
CA ILE A 59 -1.81 -19.82 6.09
C ILE A 59 -2.88 -18.86 6.58
N ASP A 60 -3.99 -19.39 7.09
CA ASP A 60 -5.13 -18.61 7.56
C ASP A 60 -5.64 -17.57 6.55
N GLY A 61 -5.62 -17.94 5.26
CA GLY A 61 -6.06 -17.08 4.16
C GLY A 61 -5.06 -15.98 3.78
N GLN A 62 -3.84 -16.01 4.30
CA GLN A 62 -2.78 -15.05 4.00
C GLN A 62 -1.58 -15.73 3.37
N LEU A 63 -1.06 -15.14 2.30
CA LEU A 63 0.13 -15.60 1.59
C LEU A 63 1.05 -14.42 1.32
N THR A 64 2.32 -14.56 1.73
CA THR A 64 3.39 -13.64 1.32
C THR A 64 4.34 -14.34 0.35
N VAL A 65 4.55 -13.73 -0.80
CA VAL A 65 5.49 -14.17 -1.83
C VAL A 65 6.72 -13.27 -1.79
N LEU A 66 7.88 -13.86 -1.50
CA LEU A 66 9.17 -13.17 -1.55
C LEU A 66 9.76 -13.27 -2.97
N ALA A 67 9.60 -12.21 -3.76
CA ALA A 67 9.91 -12.22 -5.19
C ALA A 67 11.38 -12.54 -5.49
N SER A 68 12.31 -12.10 -4.63
CA SER A 68 13.75 -12.34 -4.77
C SER A 68 14.16 -13.82 -4.66
N LYS A 69 13.30 -14.68 -4.09
CA LYS A 69 13.53 -16.13 -3.99
C LYS A 69 13.15 -16.89 -5.25
N ALA A 70 12.35 -16.29 -6.14
CA ALA A 70 12.04 -16.90 -7.42
C ALA A 70 13.31 -17.13 -8.25
N ALA A 71 13.35 -18.24 -8.99
CA ALA A 71 14.47 -18.53 -9.88
C ALA A 71 14.32 -17.77 -11.20
N THR A 72 15.43 -17.21 -11.70
CA THR A 72 15.51 -16.43 -12.94
C THR A 72 14.82 -17.12 -14.11
N GLY A 73 14.06 -16.36 -14.90
CA GLY A 73 13.43 -16.85 -16.14
C GLY A 73 12.30 -17.86 -15.95
N LYS A 74 11.70 -17.93 -14.76
CA LYS A 74 10.55 -18.82 -14.49
C LYS A 74 9.27 -18.03 -14.28
N ALA A 75 8.17 -18.58 -14.80
CA ALA A 75 6.85 -18.27 -14.31
C ALA A 75 6.64 -18.96 -12.94
N VAL A 76 6.20 -18.20 -11.96
CA VAL A 76 5.87 -18.67 -10.61
C VAL A 76 4.35 -18.76 -10.51
N GLN A 77 3.84 -19.97 -10.30
CA GLN A 77 2.43 -20.17 -9.99
C GLN A 77 2.19 -19.88 -8.53
N VAL A 78 1.23 -18.99 -8.27
CA VAL A 78 0.78 -18.62 -6.93
C VAL A 78 -0.66 -19.10 -6.80
N ALA A 79 -0.88 -20.08 -5.93
CA ALA A 79 -2.19 -20.67 -5.70
C ALA A 79 -3.16 -19.66 -5.06
N ASP A 80 -4.46 -19.96 -5.18
CA ASP A 80 -5.54 -19.19 -4.57
C ASP A 80 -5.31 -19.01 -3.07
N CYS A 81 -5.54 -17.80 -2.60
CA CYS A 81 -5.50 -17.43 -1.18
C CYS A 81 -6.33 -16.16 -1.00
N ALA A 82 -6.97 -15.96 0.16
CA ALA A 82 -7.87 -14.82 0.35
C ALA A 82 -7.13 -13.47 0.25
N SER A 83 -5.90 -13.40 0.76
CA SER A 83 -5.04 -12.23 0.66
C SER A 83 -3.62 -12.64 0.26
N ILE A 84 -3.08 -11.98 -0.76
CA ILE A 84 -1.74 -12.24 -1.31
C ILE A 84 -0.93 -10.94 -1.29
N ALA A 85 0.26 -10.98 -0.72
CA ALA A 85 1.24 -9.90 -0.79
C ALA A 85 2.48 -10.37 -1.56
N ILE A 86 2.92 -9.61 -2.57
CA ILE A 86 4.19 -9.83 -3.25
C ILE A 86 5.16 -8.73 -2.84
N VAL A 87 6.28 -9.15 -2.24
CA VAL A 87 7.29 -8.27 -1.67
C VAL A 87 8.65 -8.50 -2.32
N ASP A 88 9.52 -7.50 -2.22
CA ASP A 88 10.90 -7.49 -2.74
C ASP A 88 10.97 -7.45 -4.29
N VAL A 89 12.19 -7.36 -4.82
CA VAL A 89 12.46 -7.29 -6.27
C VAL A 89 12.74 -8.69 -6.82
N PRO A 90 12.07 -9.11 -7.90
CA PRO A 90 12.33 -10.41 -8.51
C PRO A 90 13.68 -10.46 -9.21
N LYS A 91 14.18 -11.67 -9.43
CA LYS A 91 15.27 -11.87 -10.41
C LYS A 91 14.76 -11.58 -11.82
N LYS A 92 15.66 -11.19 -12.72
CA LYS A 92 15.32 -10.83 -14.11
C LYS A 92 14.50 -11.94 -14.80
N GLY A 93 13.44 -11.53 -15.49
CA GLY A 93 12.60 -12.41 -16.30
C GLY A 93 11.70 -13.36 -15.50
N VAL A 94 11.52 -13.13 -14.20
CA VAL A 94 10.49 -13.81 -13.40
C VAL A 94 9.14 -13.15 -13.66
N THR A 95 8.11 -13.96 -13.81
CA THR A 95 6.71 -13.52 -13.85
C THR A 95 5.89 -14.30 -12.84
N PHE A 96 4.80 -13.73 -12.34
CA PHE A 96 3.90 -14.38 -11.40
C PHE A 96 2.53 -14.59 -12.03
N ALA A 97 2.01 -15.81 -11.98
CA ALA A 97 0.63 -16.11 -12.35
C ALA A 97 -0.13 -16.49 -11.07
N ILE A 98 -1.07 -15.63 -10.70
CA ILE A 98 -1.84 -15.70 -9.47
C ILE A 98 -3.24 -16.17 -9.84
N GLY A 99 -3.77 -17.12 -9.09
CA GLY A 99 -5.17 -17.52 -9.20
C GLY A 99 -6.12 -16.46 -8.64
N THR A 100 -7.20 -16.89 -7.99
CA THR A 100 -8.19 -15.98 -7.43
C THR A 100 -7.83 -15.55 -6.01
N THR A 101 -8.01 -14.25 -5.72
CA THR A 101 -7.82 -13.67 -4.39
C THR A 101 -8.88 -12.59 -4.10
N ASP A 102 -9.18 -12.33 -2.83
CA ASP A 102 -9.98 -11.14 -2.50
C ASP A 102 -9.11 -9.88 -2.52
N LYS A 103 -7.85 -9.99 -2.06
CA LYS A 103 -6.92 -8.87 -1.94
C LYS A 103 -5.55 -9.23 -2.50
N LEU A 104 -5.05 -8.40 -3.41
CA LEU A 104 -3.68 -8.44 -3.90
C LEU A 104 -2.96 -7.17 -3.47
N VAL A 105 -1.81 -7.32 -2.80
CA VAL A 105 -0.91 -6.22 -2.45
C VAL A 105 0.43 -6.43 -3.16
N VAL A 106 0.89 -5.42 -3.91
CA VAL A 106 2.15 -5.47 -4.66
C VAL A 106 3.10 -4.42 -4.10
N GLU A 107 3.87 -4.83 -3.09
CA GLU A 107 4.80 -3.96 -2.38
C GLU A 107 6.18 -3.91 -3.05
N GLY A 108 6.57 -5.01 -3.70
CA GLY A 108 7.81 -5.09 -4.45
C GLY A 108 7.85 -4.17 -5.67
N SER A 109 9.03 -4.08 -6.29
CA SER A 109 9.23 -3.27 -7.50
C SER A 109 9.68 -4.15 -8.67
N ASP A 110 9.46 -3.66 -9.89
CA ASP A 110 9.80 -4.37 -11.13
C ASP A 110 9.12 -5.75 -11.25
N ILE A 111 7.94 -5.90 -10.61
CA ILE A 111 7.16 -7.14 -10.66
C ILE A 111 6.32 -7.16 -11.93
N THR A 112 6.40 -8.26 -12.67
CA THR A 112 5.45 -8.58 -13.75
C THR A 112 4.54 -9.71 -13.29
N LEU A 113 3.22 -9.48 -13.26
CA LEU A 113 2.26 -10.49 -12.84
C LEU A 113 0.96 -10.45 -13.64
N SER A 114 0.29 -11.60 -13.67
CA SER A 114 -1.11 -11.76 -14.07
C SER A 114 -1.91 -12.38 -12.92
N VAL A 115 -3.05 -11.80 -12.57
CA VAL A 115 -3.98 -12.36 -11.59
C VAL A 115 -5.30 -12.73 -12.26
N GLU A 116 -5.80 -13.94 -12.03
CA GLU A 116 -7.06 -14.42 -12.64
C GLU A 116 -8.23 -13.53 -12.24
N SER A 117 -8.38 -13.27 -10.93
CA SER A 117 -9.27 -12.24 -10.42
C SER A 117 -8.84 -11.77 -9.03
N ALA A 118 -9.03 -10.48 -8.78
CA ALA A 118 -8.82 -9.86 -7.48
C ALA A 118 -9.93 -8.83 -7.22
N LYS A 119 -10.59 -8.85 -6.05
CA LYS A 119 -11.58 -7.81 -5.74
C LYS A 119 -10.91 -6.45 -5.48
N SER A 120 -9.75 -6.47 -4.84
CA SER A 120 -8.94 -5.29 -4.54
C SER A 120 -7.47 -5.52 -4.91
N ILE A 121 -6.86 -4.54 -5.57
CA ILE A 121 -5.45 -4.52 -5.93
C ILE A 121 -4.84 -3.23 -5.38
N ILE A 122 -3.86 -3.34 -4.49
CA ILE A 122 -3.16 -2.21 -3.87
C ILE A 122 -1.68 -2.28 -4.24
N ILE A 123 -1.15 -1.21 -4.81
CA ILE A 123 0.19 -1.21 -5.41
C ILE A 123 1.02 -0.08 -4.79
N PRO A 124 1.60 -0.27 -3.60
CA PRO A 124 2.55 0.70 -3.04
C PRO A 124 3.94 0.63 -3.69
N GLY A 125 4.29 -0.47 -4.36
CA GLY A 125 5.56 -0.62 -5.05
C GLY A 125 5.64 0.15 -6.39
N SER A 126 6.79 0.09 -7.08
CA SER A 126 7.03 0.87 -8.30
C SER A 126 7.43 0.02 -9.51
N ARG A 127 7.19 0.53 -10.72
CA ARG A 127 7.54 -0.12 -12.00
C ARG A 127 6.96 -1.52 -12.16
N ASN A 128 5.80 -1.77 -11.58
CA ASN A 128 5.11 -3.04 -11.68
C ASN A 128 4.26 -3.07 -12.96
N THR A 129 4.22 -4.23 -13.62
CA THR A 129 3.32 -4.52 -14.74
C THR A 129 2.32 -5.57 -14.28
N ILE A 130 1.05 -5.17 -14.16
CA ILE A 130 -0.02 -5.98 -13.59
C ILE A 130 -1.13 -6.14 -14.62
N THR A 131 -1.44 -7.39 -14.96
CA THR A 131 -2.64 -7.73 -15.71
C THR A 131 -3.62 -8.42 -14.79
N HIS A 132 -4.88 -7.98 -14.76
CA HIS A 132 -5.91 -8.59 -13.91
C HIS A 132 -7.15 -8.96 -14.71
N GLY A 133 -7.72 -10.13 -14.41
CA GLY A 133 -9.07 -10.48 -14.83
C GLY A 133 -10.13 -9.99 -13.84
N GLY A 134 -11.40 -10.08 -14.26
CA GLY A 134 -12.53 -9.67 -13.44
C GLY A 134 -12.64 -8.17 -13.19
N GLU A 135 -13.61 -7.79 -12.35
CA GLU A 135 -13.73 -6.44 -11.82
C GLU A 135 -12.87 -6.28 -10.57
N SER A 136 -12.16 -5.17 -10.46
CA SER A 136 -11.24 -4.90 -9.36
C SER A 136 -11.25 -3.42 -9.00
N THR A 137 -11.22 -3.11 -7.70
CA THR A 137 -10.79 -1.79 -7.24
C THR A 137 -9.28 -1.73 -7.27
N VAL A 138 -8.71 -0.81 -8.02
CA VAL A 138 -7.26 -0.63 -8.14
C VAL A 138 -6.82 0.65 -7.44
N GLU A 139 -5.93 0.50 -6.47
CA GLU A 139 -5.28 1.59 -5.73
C GLU A 139 -3.79 1.57 -6.04
N ASP A 140 -3.39 2.35 -7.05
CA ASP A 140 -1.99 2.57 -7.36
C ASP A 140 -1.44 3.71 -6.50
N LEU A 141 -0.61 3.35 -5.52
CA LEU A 141 0.00 4.26 -4.55
C LEU A 141 1.50 4.47 -4.85
N GLY A 142 2.00 3.83 -5.90
CA GLY A 142 3.41 3.80 -6.25
C GLY A 142 3.75 4.76 -7.39
N SER A 143 4.70 4.36 -8.22
CA SER A 143 5.15 5.17 -9.36
C SER A 143 5.55 4.28 -10.52
N ASP A 144 5.28 4.75 -11.73
CA ASP A 144 5.59 4.07 -13.00
C ASP A 144 4.98 2.65 -13.11
N ASN A 145 3.87 2.39 -12.41
CA ASN A 145 3.15 1.14 -12.56
C ASN A 145 2.29 1.16 -13.82
N THR A 146 2.13 -0.01 -14.44
CA THR A 146 1.20 -0.24 -15.54
C THR A 146 0.19 -1.31 -15.10
N VAL A 147 -1.08 -0.94 -15.06
CA VAL A 147 -2.17 -1.86 -14.70
C VAL A 147 -3.12 -1.96 -15.88
N SER A 148 -3.40 -3.18 -16.31
CA SER A 148 -4.32 -3.46 -17.41
C SER A 148 -5.28 -4.59 -17.07
N ARG A 149 -6.47 -4.53 -17.67
CA ARG A 149 -7.45 -5.61 -17.61
C ARG A 149 -7.19 -6.59 -18.76
N ALA A 150 -7.28 -7.89 -18.48
CA ALA A 150 -7.17 -8.96 -19.49
C ALA A 150 -8.37 -9.03 -20.43
#